data_AF-A0A7W9KE87-F1
#
_entry.id   AF-A0A7W9KE87-F1
#
_cell.length_a   1.000
_cell.length_b   1.000
_cell.length_c   1.000
_cell.angle_alpha   90.00
_cell.angle_beta   90.00
_cell.angle_gamma   90.00
#
_symmetry.space_group_name_H-M   'P 1'
#
loop_
_entity.id
_entity.type
_entity.pdbx_description
1 polymer ?
#
loop_
_entity_poly.entity_id
_entity_poly.type
_entity_poly.pdbx_seq_one_letter_code
_entity_poly.pdbx_strand_id
1 'polypeptide(L)'
;MTQLRQAEVVLPVVECGQDSPVSALGAIGAVPWPRRTARHRDPRPVPAVVLENDLLIATVLIGRGGRLHSLWHKREHRPVPFSSPAFQPASGGPVFAAPVGGDTLRVWEWDTARDLPYQIDFVLPDGEALRVDTKVRDPRGHTEWDETPPGDLIMAGSGWGALELTRLGARLTATPFTGLGPAQRPWLDLLHGNMTATDPEQPPGRSLVSAPWRTMLEAAPENWLTAYHIGVARWHARENEAAIAAWRRSIELAVSPWALRNLAVAEFRCGHVREAAELLTAAAWSTPAVPDLSVEAVDLLLAAGQADEAATLLRRVPG
;
A
#
# COMPACT_ATOMS: atom_id res chain seq x y z
N MET A 1 -15.32 30.64 -9.48
CA MET A 1 -14.77 30.52 -8.11
C MET A 1 -14.84 29.07 -7.69
N THR A 2 -13.70 28.50 -7.33
CA THR A 2 -13.58 27.08 -7.00
C THR A 2 -13.92 26.83 -5.55
N GLN A 3 -14.66 25.77 -5.28
CA GLN A 3 -15.00 25.33 -3.93
C GLN A 3 -14.29 24.02 -3.63
N LEU A 4 -13.65 23.97 -2.47
CA LEU A 4 -13.06 22.76 -1.91
C LEU A 4 -13.91 22.30 -0.72
N ARG A 5 -14.37 21.06 -0.76
CA ARG A 5 -15.10 20.46 0.37
C ARG A 5 -14.64 19.03 0.65
N GLN A 6 -14.68 18.65 1.92
CA GLN A 6 -14.49 17.26 2.33
C GLN A 6 -15.72 16.43 1.96
N ALA A 7 -15.50 15.16 1.63
CA ALA A 7 -16.55 14.20 1.32
C ALA A 7 -16.12 12.79 1.75
N GLU A 8 -17.08 11.88 1.83
CA GLU A 8 -16.82 10.45 1.88
C GLU A 8 -17.39 9.80 0.62
N VAL A 9 -16.57 8.97 -0.03
CA VAL A 9 -16.98 8.19 -1.20
C VAL A 9 -17.06 6.74 -0.79
N VAL A 10 -18.22 6.13 -1.00
CA VAL A 10 -18.42 4.71 -0.72
C VAL A 10 -17.94 3.91 -1.93
N LEU A 11 -16.84 3.18 -1.77
CA LEU A 11 -16.23 2.39 -2.84
C LEU A 11 -16.33 0.89 -2.55
N PRO A 12 -16.49 0.04 -3.58
CA PRO A 12 -16.34 -1.40 -3.40
C PRO A 12 -14.90 -1.71 -2.94
N VAL A 13 -14.73 -2.72 -2.09
CA VAL A 13 -13.40 -3.04 -1.51
C VAL A 13 -12.35 -3.39 -2.56
N VAL A 14 -12.76 -3.85 -3.75
CA VAL A 14 -11.84 -4.13 -4.86
C VAL A 14 -11.11 -2.87 -5.33
N GLU A 15 -11.74 -1.70 -5.22
CA GLU A 15 -11.17 -0.40 -5.59
C GLU A 15 -10.31 0.23 -4.49
N CYS A 16 -10.26 -0.37 -3.29
CA CYS A 16 -9.50 0.14 -2.15
C CYS A 16 -7.98 -0.16 -2.19
N GLY A 17 -7.46 -0.87 -3.21
CA GLY A 17 -6.05 -1.25 -3.30
C GLY A 17 -5.63 -2.32 -2.28
N GLN A 18 -4.47 -2.96 -2.47
CA GLN A 18 -3.96 -4.00 -1.56
C GLN A 18 -2.84 -3.44 -0.67
N ASP A 19 -2.94 -3.68 0.64
CA ASP A 19 -1.91 -3.33 1.64
C ASP A 19 -0.75 -4.35 1.70
N SER A 20 -0.80 -5.43 0.91
CA SER A 20 0.21 -6.49 0.97
C SER A 20 1.47 -6.12 0.18
N PRO A 21 2.66 -6.24 0.78
CA PRO A 21 3.92 -5.86 0.12
C PRO A 21 4.32 -6.83 -0.98
N VAL A 22 3.77 -8.05 -1.03
CA VAL A 22 3.89 -8.98 -2.16
C VAL A 22 2.50 -9.10 -2.79
N SER A 23 2.37 -8.66 -4.06
CA SER A 23 1.13 -8.66 -4.81
C SER A 23 0.38 -9.99 -4.62
N ALA A 24 -0.92 -9.91 -4.32
CA ALA A 24 -1.73 -11.12 -4.29
C ALA A 24 -1.62 -11.88 -5.61
N LEU A 25 -1.77 -13.19 -5.56
CA LEU A 25 -1.65 -14.07 -6.73
C LEU A 25 -2.59 -13.64 -7.88
N GLY A 26 -3.76 -13.11 -7.55
CA GLY A 26 -4.71 -12.56 -8.53
C GLY A 26 -4.27 -11.26 -9.21
N ALA A 27 -3.32 -10.50 -8.66
CA ALA A 27 -2.74 -9.31 -9.29
C ALA A 27 -1.57 -9.64 -10.22
N ILE A 28 -1.07 -10.89 -10.18
CA ILE A 28 0.03 -11.37 -11.04
C ILE A 28 -0.50 -11.87 -12.40
N GLY A 29 -1.81 -11.81 -12.65
CA GLY A 29 -2.43 -12.19 -13.93
C GLY A 29 -2.25 -13.67 -14.30
N ALA A 30 -1.77 -14.49 -13.36
CA ALA A 30 -1.33 -15.86 -13.59
C ALA A 30 -2.35 -16.93 -13.15
N VAL A 31 -3.49 -16.54 -12.56
CA VAL A 31 -4.64 -17.43 -12.40
C VAL A 31 -5.59 -17.15 -13.57
N PRO A 32 -5.79 -18.09 -14.51
CA PRO A 32 -6.53 -17.85 -15.76
C PRO A 32 -8.06 -17.76 -15.59
N TRP A 33 -8.56 -17.75 -14.34
CA TRP A 33 -9.98 -17.66 -14.05
C TRP A 33 -10.33 -16.26 -13.53
N PRO A 34 -11.40 -15.61 -14.02
CA PRO A 34 -11.93 -14.42 -13.37
C PRO A 34 -12.24 -14.77 -11.91
N ARG A 35 -11.85 -13.91 -10.95
CA ARG A 35 -12.14 -14.06 -9.51
C ARG A 35 -13.58 -14.54 -9.31
N ARG A 36 -13.80 -15.84 -9.17
CA ARG A 36 -15.15 -16.39 -8.97
C ARG A 36 -15.55 -16.40 -7.49
N THR A 37 -14.65 -15.90 -6.64
CA THR A 37 -14.81 -15.72 -5.19
C THR A 37 -14.42 -14.30 -4.77
N ALA A 38 -14.63 -13.29 -5.62
CA ALA A 38 -14.84 -11.96 -5.06
C ALA A 38 -16.18 -12.02 -4.30
N ARG A 39 -16.15 -12.44 -3.02
CA ARG A 39 -17.25 -12.12 -2.13
C ARG A 39 -17.54 -10.65 -2.32
N HIS A 40 -18.82 -10.31 -2.41
CA HIS A 40 -19.28 -8.95 -2.39
C HIS A 40 -18.81 -8.37 -1.05
N ARG A 41 -17.59 -7.82 -1.00
CA ARG A 41 -17.08 -7.19 0.20
C ARG A 41 -17.82 -5.87 0.31
N ASP A 42 -18.47 -5.66 1.45
CA ASP A 42 -19.31 -4.50 1.65
C ASP A 42 -18.56 -3.21 1.30
N PRO A 43 -19.18 -2.31 0.53
CA PRO A 43 -18.58 -1.02 0.20
C PRO A 43 -18.08 -0.33 1.46
N ARG A 44 -16.89 0.28 1.38
CA ARG A 44 -16.29 1.02 2.51
C ARG A 44 -16.27 2.51 2.23
N PRO A 45 -16.60 3.35 3.23
CA PRO A 45 -16.38 4.78 3.12
C PRO A 45 -14.88 5.05 2.99
N VAL A 46 -14.54 5.90 2.02
CA VAL A 46 -13.18 6.36 1.76
C VAL A 46 -13.18 7.89 1.84
N PRO A 47 -12.34 8.47 2.70
CA PRO A 47 -12.17 9.92 2.76
C PRO A 47 -11.75 10.51 1.42
N ALA A 48 -12.42 11.59 1.02
CA ALA A 48 -12.21 12.26 -0.25
C ALA A 48 -12.30 13.79 -0.11
N VAL A 49 -11.76 14.48 -1.10
CA VAL A 49 -11.97 15.92 -1.31
C VAL A 49 -12.62 16.13 -2.66
N VAL A 50 -13.65 16.97 -2.68
CA VAL A 50 -14.31 17.40 -3.91
C VAL A 50 -13.88 18.82 -4.23
N LEU A 51 -13.32 19.00 -5.42
CA LEU A 51 -13.10 20.30 -6.04
C LEU A 51 -14.24 20.55 -7.02
N GLU A 52 -14.88 21.70 -6.92
CA GLU A 52 -16.01 22.04 -7.77
C GLU A 52 -15.92 23.47 -8.30
N ASN A 53 -16.17 23.63 -9.61
CA ASN A 53 -16.43 24.92 -10.24
C ASN A 53 -17.81 24.88 -10.95
N ASP A 54 -18.11 25.87 -11.80
CA ASP A 54 -19.40 25.95 -12.48
C ASP A 54 -19.64 24.81 -13.50
N LEU A 55 -18.57 24.17 -13.99
CA LEU A 55 -18.60 23.20 -15.09
C LEU A 55 -18.24 21.80 -14.66
N LEU A 56 -17.36 21.64 -13.68
CA LEU A 56 -16.71 20.38 -13.32
C LEU A 56 -16.79 20.10 -11.82
N ILE A 57 -16.85 18.80 -11.51
CA ILE A 57 -16.67 18.24 -10.17
C ILE A 57 -15.54 17.20 -10.25
N ALA A 58 -14.46 17.41 -9.50
CA ALA A 58 -13.35 16.47 -9.37
C ALA A 58 -13.32 15.86 -7.97
N THR A 59 -13.22 14.54 -7.87
CA THR A 59 -13.18 13.82 -6.58
C THR A 59 -11.82 13.16 -6.40
N VAL A 60 -11.11 13.53 -5.33
CA VAL A 60 -9.76 13.04 -4.99
C VAL A 60 -9.83 12.19 -3.72
N LEU A 61 -9.36 10.94 -3.78
CA LEU A 61 -9.37 9.99 -2.66
C LEU A 61 -8.15 10.16 -1.76
N ILE A 62 -8.24 11.06 -0.79
CA ILE A 62 -7.18 11.33 0.19
C ILE A 62 -7.00 10.17 1.20
N GLY A 63 -7.98 9.27 1.33
CA GLY A 63 -7.81 8.01 2.05
C GLY A 63 -7.08 6.91 1.27
N ARG A 64 -6.78 7.13 -0.02
CA ARG A 64 -6.23 6.13 -0.96
C ARG A 64 -5.15 6.73 -1.87
N GLY A 65 -4.06 7.23 -1.30
CA GLY A 65 -2.90 7.70 -2.07
C GLY A 65 -3.15 9.01 -2.85
N GLY A 66 -4.24 9.74 -2.56
CA GLY A 66 -4.57 11.00 -3.23
C GLY A 66 -4.97 10.83 -4.69
N ARG A 67 -5.57 9.69 -5.06
CA ARG A 67 -5.91 9.37 -6.45
C ARG A 67 -7.11 10.18 -6.93
N LEU A 68 -7.06 10.67 -8.17
CA LEU A 68 -8.25 11.19 -8.85
C LEU A 68 -9.20 10.03 -9.14
N HIS A 69 -10.38 10.03 -8.52
CA HIS A 69 -11.38 8.98 -8.68
C HIS A 69 -12.39 9.29 -9.76
N SER A 70 -12.89 10.53 -9.81
CA SER A 70 -13.86 10.94 -10.81
C SER A 70 -13.66 12.38 -11.24
N LEU A 71 -14.01 12.64 -12.50
CA LEU A 71 -14.16 13.97 -13.06
C LEU A 71 -15.50 14.01 -13.80
N TRP A 72 -16.40 14.89 -13.37
CA TRP A 72 -17.78 14.95 -13.85
C TRP A 72 -18.09 16.31 -14.47
N HIS A 73 -18.70 16.30 -15.65
CA HIS A 73 -19.15 17.50 -16.34
C HIS A 73 -20.60 17.82 -15.98
N LYS A 74 -20.82 18.95 -15.31
CA LYS A 74 -22.13 19.38 -14.78
C LYS A 74 -23.14 19.66 -15.89
N ARG A 75 -22.77 20.45 -16.90
CA ARG A 75 -23.71 20.84 -17.98
C ARG A 75 -24.10 19.68 -18.91
N GLU A 76 -23.13 18.85 -19.27
CA GLU A 76 -23.34 17.70 -20.16
C GLU A 76 -23.81 16.43 -19.42
N HIS A 77 -23.88 16.48 -18.08
CA HIS A 77 -24.31 15.37 -17.22
C HIS A 77 -23.60 14.05 -17.53
N ARG A 78 -22.28 14.09 -17.72
CA ARG A 78 -21.47 12.92 -18.07
C ARG A 78 -20.12 12.88 -17.36
N PRO A 79 -19.51 11.69 -17.21
CA PRO A 79 -18.12 11.59 -16.80
C PRO A 79 -17.20 12.14 -17.89
N VAL A 80 -16.13 12.83 -17.47
CA VAL A 80 -15.00 13.17 -18.33
C VAL A 80 -14.02 12.01 -18.24
N PRO A 81 -13.82 11.24 -19.32
CA PRO A 81 -12.86 10.15 -19.30
C PRO A 81 -11.45 10.71 -19.12
N PHE A 82 -10.70 10.10 -18.20
CA PHE A 82 -9.29 10.40 -18.00
C PHE A 82 -8.52 9.08 -17.93
N SER A 83 -7.31 9.09 -18.45
CA SER A 83 -6.34 8.04 -18.13
C SER A 83 -5.82 8.32 -16.72
N SER A 84 -5.66 7.27 -15.91
CA SER A 84 -4.95 7.40 -14.64
C SER A 84 -3.63 8.13 -14.91
N PRO A 85 -3.26 9.14 -14.08
CA PRO A 85 -1.99 9.82 -14.27
C PRO A 85 -0.87 8.79 -14.33
N ALA A 86 0.13 9.02 -15.19
CA ALA A 86 1.25 8.10 -15.40
C ALA A 86 2.03 7.77 -14.10
N PHE A 87 1.78 8.54 -13.04
CA PHE A 87 2.40 8.39 -11.73
C PHE A 87 1.34 8.31 -10.62
N GLN A 88 1.36 7.22 -9.84
CA GLN A 88 0.55 7.04 -8.63
C GLN A 88 1.48 6.69 -7.45
N PRO A 89 1.34 7.36 -6.31
CA PRO A 89 2.08 7.00 -5.11
C PRO A 89 1.76 5.55 -4.69
N ALA A 90 2.80 4.79 -4.34
CA ALA A 90 2.68 3.35 -4.13
C ALA A 90 1.95 2.97 -2.84
N SER A 91 1.76 3.89 -1.89
CA SER A 91 1.40 3.51 -0.53
C SER A 91 -0.05 3.04 -0.37
N GLY A 92 -0.96 3.42 -1.27
CA GLY A 92 -2.36 2.98 -1.29
C GLY A 92 -3.23 3.40 -0.08
N GLY A 93 -2.62 3.99 0.96
CA GLY A 93 -3.26 4.38 2.22
C GLY A 93 -3.53 5.88 2.33
N PRO A 94 -3.90 6.38 3.52
CA PRO A 94 -4.15 7.79 3.75
C PRO A 94 -2.91 8.66 3.51
N VAL A 95 -3.13 9.78 2.85
CA VAL A 95 -2.10 10.78 2.53
C VAL A 95 -2.38 12.09 3.25
N PHE A 96 -1.33 12.88 3.48
CA PHE A 96 -1.55 14.24 3.97
C PHE A 96 -2.26 15.05 2.89
N ALA A 97 -3.27 15.81 3.26
CA ALA A 97 -4.01 16.66 2.34
C ALA A 97 -4.40 17.98 3.02
N ALA A 98 -4.24 19.09 2.31
CA ALA A 98 -4.54 20.43 2.81
C ALA A 98 -4.65 21.42 1.63
N PRO A 99 -5.39 22.52 1.78
CA PRO A 99 -5.34 23.61 0.82
C PRO A 99 -3.98 24.33 0.89
N VAL A 100 -3.52 24.81 -0.27
CA VAL A 100 -2.31 25.64 -0.42
C VAL A 100 -2.66 26.80 -1.36
N GLY A 101 -2.34 28.04 -0.97
CA GLY A 101 -2.60 29.20 -1.84
C GLY A 101 -4.08 29.38 -2.24
N GLY A 102 -5.03 29.05 -1.35
CA GLY A 102 -6.47 29.22 -1.55
C GLY A 102 -7.15 28.01 -2.21
N ASP A 103 -7.05 27.92 -3.53
CA ASP A 103 -7.87 27.01 -4.34
C ASP A 103 -7.14 25.73 -4.79
N THR A 104 -5.89 25.53 -4.34
CA THR A 104 -5.12 24.32 -4.66
C THR A 104 -5.26 23.30 -3.54
N LEU A 105 -5.77 22.11 -3.85
CA LEU A 105 -5.62 20.97 -2.95
C LEU A 105 -4.23 20.37 -3.18
N ARG A 106 -3.36 20.43 -2.18
CA ARG A 106 -2.10 19.70 -2.19
C ARG A 106 -2.24 18.40 -1.41
N VAL A 107 -1.69 17.34 -1.97
CA VAL A 107 -1.49 16.05 -1.32
C VAL A 107 0.00 15.82 -1.14
N TRP A 108 0.40 15.32 0.04
CA TRP A 108 1.77 14.88 0.31
C TRP A 108 1.80 13.40 0.68
N GLU A 109 2.74 12.66 0.09
CA GLU A 109 3.05 11.28 0.47
C GLU A 109 4.56 11.08 0.48
N TRP A 110 5.07 10.22 1.37
CA TRP A 110 6.39 9.62 1.20
C TRP A 110 6.24 8.23 0.61
N ASP A 111 6.75 8.01 -0.60
CA ASP A 111 6.80 6.67 -1.17
C ASP A 111 7.97 5.91 -0.55
N THR A 112 7.67 5.04 0.40
CA THR A 112 8.67 4.25 1.12
C THR A 112 9.41 3.23 0.24
N ALA A 113 8.86 2.87 -0.92
CA ALA A 113 9.53 1.98 -1.86
C ALA A 113 10.56 2.73 -2.72
N ARG A 114 10.25 3.98 -3.09
CA ARG A 114 11.14 4.84 -3.89
C ARG A 114 12.06 5.72 -3.06
N ASP A 115 11.80 5.82 -1.75
CA ASP A 115 12.51 6.69 -0.81
C ASP A 115 12.49 8.18 -1.23
N LEU A 116 11.31 8.65 -1.66
CA LEU A 116 11.10 10.01 -2.16
C LEU A 116 9.80 10.61 -1.62
N PRO A 117 9.80 11.87 -1.19
CA PRO A 117 8.59 12.64 -0.92
C PRO A 117 7.97 13.15 -2.23
N TYR A 118 6.64 13.09 -2.27
CA TYR A 118 5.80 13.54 -3.37
C TYR A 118 4.87 14.66 -2.91
N GLN A 119 4.65 15.61 -3.82
CA GLN A 119 3.55 16.56 -3.74
C GLN A 119 2.71 16.46 -5.01
N ILE A 120 1.39 16.42 -4.86
CA ILE A 120 0.46 16.45 -5.98
C ILE A 120 -0.50 17.60 -5.76
N ASP A 121 -0.47 18.57 -6.67
CA ASP A 121 -1.33 19.74 -6.63
C ASP A 121 -2.50 19.55 -7.57
N PHE A 122 -3.71 19.57 -7.03
CA PHE A 122 -4.95 19.62 -7.78
C PHE A 122 -5.46 21.05 -7.80
N VAL A 123 -5.47 21.64 -8.98
CA VAL A 123 -6.03 22.97 -9.23
C VAL A 123 -7.18 22.81 -10.20
N LEU A 124 -8.35 23.32 -9.83
CA LEU A 124 -9.51 23.38 -10.71
C LEU A 124 -9.81 24.84 -11.01
N PRO A 125 -9.17 25.47 -12.02
CA PRO A 125 -9.49 26.85 -12.42
C PRO A 125 -10.92 26.96 -12.96
N ASP A 126 -11.38 28.18 -13.20
CA ASP A 126 -12.60 28.39 -13.99
C ASP A 126 -12.42 27.78 -15.41
N GLY A 127 -13.40 27.01 -15.88
CA GLY A 127 -13.36 26.30 -17.16
C GLY A 127 -13.49 24.78 -17.04
N GLU A 128 -13.17 24.08 -18.14
CA GLU A 128 -13.38 22.62 -18.29
C GLU A 128 -12.07 21.82 -18.14
N ALA A 129 -11.11 22.33 -17.36
CA ALA A 129 -9.83 21.67 -17.16
C ALA A 129 -9.47 21.54 -15.67
N LEU A 130 -9.18 20.32 -15.23
CA LEU A 130 -8.46 20.06 -13.99
C LEU A 130 -6.96 20.04 -14.30
N ARG A 131 -6.16 20.80 -13.56
CA ARG A 131 -4.69 20.76 -13.61
C ARG A 131 -4.18 19.93 -12.45
N VAL A 132 -3.26 19.01 -12.75
CA VAL A 132 -2.64 18.11 -11.77
C VAL A 132 -1.13 18.16 -11.95
N ASP A 133 -0.44 18.76 -10.98
CA ASP A 133 1.02 18.92 -11.00
C ASP A 133 1.67 18.00 -9.96
N THR A 134 2.42 17.00 -10.44
CA THR A 134 3.16 16.07 -9.58
C THR A 134 4.61 16.53 -9.46
N LYS A 135 5.05 16.78 -8.23
CA LYS A 135 6.41 17.19 -7.89
C LYS A 135 7.09 16.09 -7.07
N VAL A 136 8.34 15.79 -7.41
CA VAL A 136 9.20 14.82 -6.69
C VAL A 136 10.48 15.53 -6.28
N ARG A 137 10.90 15.37 -5.03
CA ARG A 137 12.12 15.98 -4.50
C ARG A 137 13.11 14.91 -4.09
N ASP A 138 14.40 15.12 -4.35
CA ASP A 138 15.43 14.44 -3.56
C ASP A 138 15.42 15.01 -2.13
N PRO A 139 15.00 14.25 -1.10
CA PRO A 139 14.92 14.76 0.26
C PRO A 139 16.29 15.16 0.84
N ARG A 140 17.38 14.83 0.15
CA ARG A 140 18.77 15.16 0.50
C ARG A 140 19.27 16.42 -0.23
N GLY A 141 18.51 16.94 -1.19
CA GLY A 141 18.90 18.06 -2.05
C GLY A 141 18.69 19.44 -1.42
N HIS A 142 19.49 20.41 -1.88
CA HIS A 142 19.53 21.79 -1.38
C HIS A 142 18.76 22.81 -2.23
N THR A 143 18.11 22.38 -3.32
CA THR A 143 17.37 23.27 -4.23
C THR A 143 16.06 23.76 -3.62
N GLU A 144 15.66 24.98 -3.99
CA GLU A 144 14.37 25.57 -3.58
C GLU A 144 13.19 24.74 -4.09
N TRP A 145 12.24 24.49 -3.20
CA TRP A 145 11.02 23.71 -3.41
C TRP A 145 9.82 24.65 -3.33
N ASP A 146 8.61 24.17 -3.63
CA ASP A 146 7.40 24.91 -3.27
C ASP A 146 7.26 24.95 -1.74
N GLU A 147 7.77 26.02 -1.16
CA GLU A 147 7.82 26.23 0.29
C GLU A 147 6.51 26.78 0.85
N THR A 148 5.43 26.81 0.07
CA THR A 148 4.14 27.27 0.56
C THR A 148 3.64 26.30 1.62
N PRO A 149 3.52 26.73 2.89
CA PRO A 149 3.11 25.83 3.96
C PRO A 149 1.68 25.33 3.73
N PRO A 150 1.34 24.13 4.23
CA PRO A 150 -0.04 23.67 4.23
C PRO A 150 -0.92 24.64 5.04
N GLY A 151 -2.15 24.87 4.57
CA GLY A 151 -3.22 25.38 5.43
C GLY A 151 -3.66 24.34 6.45
N ASP A 152 -4.89 24.47 6.95
CA ASP A 152 -5.45 23.49 7.88
C ASP A 152 -5.51 22.10 7.26
N LEU A 153 -4.97 21.10 7.96
CA LEU A 153 -4.94 19.73 7.47
C LEU A 153 -6.36 19.18 7.34
N ILE A 154 -6.70 18.76 6.13
CA ILE A 154 -7.91 18.02 5.82
C ILE A 154 -7.75 16.54 6.23
N MET A 155 -6.55 15.99 6.03
CA MET A 155 -6.21 14.62 6.36
C MET A 155 -4.77 14.54 6.86
N ALA A 156 -4.55 13.78 7.93
CA ALA A 156 -3.23 13.34 8.35
C ALA A 156 -2.84 12.08 7.58
N GLY A 157 -1.59 12.03 7.09
CA GLY A 157 -1.08 10.84 6.41
C GLY A 157 -0.69 9.71 7.37
N SER A 158 -0.15 8.63 6.82
CA SER A 158 0.10 7.36 7.51
C SER A 158 1.30 7.31 8.48
N GLY A 159 1.95 8.42 8.79
CA GLY A 159 3.14 8.47 9.65
C GLY A 159 4.47 8.00 9.02
N TRP A 160 4.45 7.38 7.82
CA TRP A 160 5.66 6.89 7.15
C TRP A 160 6.62 8.01 6.75
N GLY A 161 6.10 9.14 6.27
CA GLY A 161 6.96 10.30 5.97
C GLY A 161 7.69 10.83 7.20
N ALA A 162 7.07 10.79 8.39
CA ALA A 162 7.72 11.21 9.64
C ALA A 162 8.86 10.25 10.04
N LEU A 163 8.66 8.94 9.85
CA LEU A 163 9.71 7.95 10.05
C LEU A 163 10.89 8.19 9.12
N GLU A 164 10.63 8.50 7.86
CA GLU A 164 11.68 8.73 6.87
C GLU A 164 12.46 10.02 7.15
N LEU A 165 11.78 11.10 7.55
CA LEU A 165 12.45 12.31 8.07
C LEU A 165 13.34 12.00 9.29
N THR A 166 12.85 11.15 10.19
CA THR A 166 13.60 10.73 11.39
C THR A 166 14.85 9.95 10.98
N ARG A 167 14.72 8.99 10.06
CA ARG A 167 15.86 8.21 9.53
C ARG A 167 16.91 9.10 8.88
N LEU A 168 16.48 10.10 8.11
CA LEU A 168 17.38 11.01 7.39
C LEU A 168 17.99 12.08 8.29
N GLY A 169 17.50 12.26 9.52
CA GLY A 169 17.88 13.39 10.37
C GLY A 169 17.56 14.75 9.72
N ALA A 170 16.57 14.78 8.82
CA ALA A 170 16.26 15.91 7.96
C ALA A 170 14.94 16.58 8.36
N ARG A 171 14.82 17.85 8.02
CA ARG A 171 13.54 18.58 8.02
C ARG A 171 13.26 19.02 6.60
N LEU A 172 12.07 18.69 6.10
CA LEU A 172 11.59 19.20 4.82
C LEU A 172 10.59 20.33 5.08
N THR A 173 10.97 21.54 4.67
CA THR A 173 10.12 22.73 4.70
C THR A 173 8.81 22.48 3.94
N ALA A 174 7.71 23.07 4.40
CA ALA A 174 6.38 22.96 3.78
C ALA A 174 5.86 21.53 3.56
N THR A 175 6.29 20.58 4.39
CA THR A 175 5.74 19.23 4.44
C THR A 175 5.09 18.96 5.80
N PRO A 176 3.89 18.36 5.83
CA PRO A 176 3.18 18.05 7.08
C PRO A 176 3.55 16.69 7.68
N PHE A 177 4.67 16.07 7.27
CA PHE A 177 5.04 14.71 7.64
C PHE A 177 5.26 14.55 9.16
N THR A 178 4.20 14.14 9.84
CA THR A 178 4.09 13.99 11.29
C THR A 178 3.32 12.70 11.60
N GLY A 179 2.95 12.47 12.87
CA GLY A 179 2.02 11.39 13.23
C GLY A 179 2.62 9.98 13.19
N LEU A 180 3.81 9.79 13.79
CA LEU A 180 4.34 8.46 14.06
C LEU A 180 3.32 7.64 14.88
N GLY A 181 3.06 6.40 14.45
CA GLY A 181 2.10 5.50 15.10
C GLY A 181 2.65 4.09 15.36
N PRO A 182 1.79 3.17 15.81
CA PRO A 182 2.19 1.80 16.14
C PRO A 182 2.88 1.06 14.98
N ALA A 183 2.44 1.29 13.74
CA ALA A 183 3.02 0.66 12.55
C ALA A 183 4.49 1.06 12.29
N GLN A 184 4.91 2.25 12.72
CA GLN A 184 6.30 2.71 12.59
C GLN A 184 7.19 2.22 13.74
N ARG A 185 6.63 1.69 14.84
CA ARG A 185 7.40 1.36 16.04
C ARG A 185 8.54 0.37 15.81
N PRO A 186 8.33 -0.78 15.11
CA PRO A 186 9.43 -1.72 14.83
C PRO A 186 10.57 -1.08 14.02
N TRP A 187 10.24 -0.13 13.15
CA TRP A 187 11.20 0.58 12.31
C TRP A 187 11.94 1.69 13.06
N LEU A 188 11.31 2.33 14.04
CA LEU A 188 11.99 3.25 14.96
C LEU A 188 13.01 2.52 15.82
N ASP A 189 12.66 1.34 16.33
CA ASP A 189 13.61 0.50 17.06
C ASP A 189 14.80 0.15 16.14
N LEU A 190 14.53 -0.15 14.86
CA LEU A 190 15.56 -0.51 13.88
C LEU A 190 16.56 0.62 13.64
N LEU A 191 16.13 1.88 13.71
CA LEU A 191 17.04 3.04 13.65
C LEU A 191 18.06 3.04 14.80
N HIS A 192 17.77 2.38 15.90
CA HIS A 192 18.68 2.17 17.03
C HIS A 192 19.44 0.82 16.95
N GLY A 193 19.38 0.14 15.81
CA GLY A 193 20.12 -1.10 15.56
C GLY A 193 19.43 -2.38 16.02
N ASN A 194 18.13 -2.34 16.35
CA ASN A 194 17.39 -3.52 16.80
C ASN A 194 15.96 -3.54 16.27
N MET A 195 15.41 -4.71 15.92
CA MET A 195 13.98 -4.85 15.64
C MET A 195 13.46 -6.02 16.45
N THR A 196 12.75 -5.72 17.54
CA THR A 196 12.22 -6.73 18.44
C THR A 196 11.19 -7.59 17.70
N ALA A 197 11.40 -8.90 17.72
CA ALA A 197 10.46 -9.86 17.16
C ALA A 197 9.10 -9.73 17.85
N THR A 198 8.04 -9.61 17.05
CA THR A 198 6.66 -9.69 17.51
C THR A 198 6.20 -11.16 17.52
N ASP A 199 4.96 -11.38 17.94
CA ASP A 199 4.31 -12.70 17.80
C ASP A 199 4.22 -13.09 16.31
N PRO A 200 4.79 -14.25 15.88
CA PRO A 200 4.75 -14.73 14.50
C PRO A 200 3.35 -15.03 13.96
N GLU A 201 2.34 -15.19 14.83
CA GLU A 201 0.94 -15.33 14.41
C GLU A 201 0.32 -13.97 14.01
N GLN A 202 0.89 -12.85 14.47
CA GLN A 202 0.41 -11.52 14.12
C GLN A 202 1.00 -11.05 12.78
N PRO A 203 0.25 -10.27 11.98
CA PRO A 203 0.77 -9.73 10.74
C PRO A 203 2.08 -8.94 10.96
N PRO A 204 3.12 -9.15 10.15
CA PRO A 204 4.42 -8.46 10.30
C PRO A 204 4.35 -6.97 9.95
N GLY A 205 3.20 -6.47 9.48
CA GLY A 205 3.03 -5.10 9.04
C GLY A 205 3.73 -4.81 7.70
N ARG A 206 3.80 -3.52 7.35
CA ARG A 206 4.43 -3.07 6.10
C ARG A 206 5.94 -3.31 6.15
N SER A 207 6.48 -3.89 5.08
CA SER A 207 7.92 -3.94 4.81
C SER A 207 8.40 -2.65 4.12
N LEU A 208 9.43 -2.00 4.66
CA LEU A 208 10.16 -0.96 3.96
C LEU A 208 11.27 -1.61 3.12
N VAL A 209 11.21 -1.40 1.80
CA VAL A 209 11.98 -2.19 0.82
C VAL A 209 13.14 -1.41 0.19
N SER A 210 13.33 -0.15 0.56
CA SER A 210 14.44 0.65 0.04
C SER A 210 15.79 0.14 0.57
N ALA A 211 16.86 0.37 -0.20
CA ALA A 211 18.19 -0.13 0.12
C ALA A 211 18.69 0.28 1.52
N PRO A 212 18.51 1.55 2.00
CA PRO A 212 18.92 1.92 3.35
C PRO A 212 18.26 1.09 4.46
N TRP A 213 16.96 0.81 4.34
CA TRP A 213 16.24 -0.02 5.31
C TRP A 213 16.71 -1.47 5.28
N ARG A 214 16.95 -2.02 4.08
CA ARG A 214 17.51 -3.37 3.92
C ARG A 214 18.86 -3.50 4.62
N THR A 215 19.77 -2.53 4.45
CA THR A 215 21.07 -2.54 5.12
C THR A 215 20.94 -2.52 6.64
N MET A 216 20.01 -1.75 7.20
CA MET A 216 19.77 -1.75 8.65
C MET A 216 19.20 -3.08 9.14
N LEU A 217 18.26 -3.68 8.39
CA LEU A 217 17.72 -5.01 8.71
C LEU A 217 18.82 -6.08 8.72
N GLU A 218 19.73 -6.06 7.74
CA GLU A 218 20.84 -7.01 7.64
C GLU A 218 21.90 -6.83 8.74
N ALA A 219 22.00 -5.63 9.32
CA ALA A 219 22.91 -5.32 10.43
C ALA A 219 22.30 -5.59 11.82
N ALA A 220 20.98 -5.64 11.93
CA ALA A 220 20.27 -5.86 13.19
C ALA A 220 20.36 -7.33 13.65
N PRO A 221 20.16 -7.62 14.95
CA PRO A 221 20.07 -8.99 15.45
C PRO A 221 19.03 -9.83 14.67
N GLU A 222 19.45 -11.03 14.28
CA GLU A 222 18.60 -11.93 13.51
C GLU A 222 17.42 -12.44 14.35
N ASN A 223 16.23 -12.36 13.79
CA ASN A 223 15.02 -13.00 14.28
C ASN A 223 14.04 -13.23 13.12
N TRP A 224 12.90 -13.87 13.39
CA TRP A 224 11.96 -14.22 12.33
C TRP A 224 11.44 -12.99 11.57
N LEU A 225 11.24 -11.85 12.26
CA LEU A 225 10.67 -10.62 11.69
C LEU A 225 11.69 -9.88 10.82
N THR A 226 12.95 -9.77 11.27
CA THR A 226 14.02 -9.19 10.45
C THR A 226 14.27 -10.03 9.19
N ALA A 227 14.37 -11.36 9.33
CA ALA A 227 14.50 -12.28 8.20
C ALA A 227 13.31 -12.19 7.22
N TYR A 228 12.08 -12.06 7.75
CA TYR A 228 10.88 -11.87 6.94
C TYR A 228 10.96 -10.59 6.08
N HIS A 229 11.27 -9.45 6.71
CA HIS A 229 11.34 -8.17 6.01
C HIS A 229 12.51 -8.10 5.01
N ILE A 230 13.67 -8.71 5.32
CA ILE A 230 14.78 -8.87 4.38
C ILE A 230 14.32 -9.62 3.14
N GLY A 231 13.58 -10.73 3.31
CA GLY A 231 13.04 -11.49 2.17
C GLY A 231 12.14 -10.64 1.29
N VAL A 232 11.25 -9.82 1.88
CA VAL A 232 10.39 -8.89 1.12
C VAL A 232 11.21 -7.83 0.39
N ALA A 233 12.22 -7.23 1.03
CA ALA A 233 13.08 -6.23 0.39
C ALA A 233 13.86 -6.83 -0.80
N ARG A 234 14.41 -8.04 -0.64
CA ARG A 234 15.13 -8.77 -1.70
C ARG A 234 14.22 -9.16 -2.86
N TRP A 235 12.97 -9.53 -2.57
CA TRP A 235 11.97 -9.82 -3.60
C TRP A 235 11.69 -8.60 -4.49
N HIS A 236 11.52 -7.43 -3.88
CA HIS A 236 11.35 -6.16 -4.61
C HIS A 236 12.60 -5.78 -5.41
N ALA A 237 13.79 -6.06 -4.87
CA ALA A 237 15.06 -5.92 -5.57
C ALA A 237 15.27 -6.96 -6.70
N ARG A 238 14.32 -7.88 -6.92
CA ARG A 238 14.37 -8.97 -7.91
C ARG A 238 15.44 -10.02 -7.62
N GLU A 239 15.93 -10.08 -6.38
CA GLU A 239 16.87 -11.07 -5.86
C GLU A 239 16.10 -12.29 -5.35
N ASN A 240 15.33 -12.95 -6.23
CA ASN A 240 14.31 -13.94 -5.84
C ASN A 240 14.85 -15.13 -5.02
N GLU A 241 16.00 -15.69 -5.39
CA GLU A 241 16.60 -16.81 -4.65
C GLU A 241 16.98 -16.40 -3.23
N ALA A 242 17.57 -15.20 -3.10
CA ALA A 242 17.98 -14.64 -1.83
C ALA A 242 16.75 -14.25 -0.96
N ALA A 243 15.65 -13.87 -1.58
CA ALA A 243 14.36 -13.64 -0.91
C ALA A 243 13.77 -14.96 -0.36
N ILE A 244 13.74 -16.01 -1.17
CA ILE A 244 13.28 -17.35 -0.76
C ILE A 244 14.13 -17.88 0.40
N ALA A 245 15.45 -17.74 0.33
CA ALA A 245 16.35 -18.15 1.40
C ALA A 245 16.06 -17.40 2.72
N ALA A 246 15.82 -16.08 2.66
CA ALA A 246 15.47 -15.28 3.82
C ALA A 246 14.11 -15.67 4.43
N TRP A 247 13.10 -15.99 3.61
CA TRP A 247 11.81 -16.47 4.13
C TRP A 247 11.88 -17.88 4.72
N ARG A 248 12.69 -18.80 4.13
CA ARG A 248 12.99 -20.09 4.76
C ARG A 248 13.68 -19.90 6.10
N ARG A 249 14.66 -18.99 6.17
CA ARG A 249 15.34 -18.64 7.42
C ARG A 249 14.39 -18.06 8.46
N SER A 250 13.45 -17.21 8.05
CA SER A 250 12.40 -16.69 8.93
C SER A 250 11.58 -17.82 9.55
N ILE A 251 11.18 -18.83 8.77
CA ILE A 251 10.42 -20.00 9.23
C ILE A 251 11.24 -20.87 10.20
N GLU A 252 12.55 -21.04 9.96
CA GLU A 252 13.45 -21.77 10.87
C GLU A 252 13.53 -21.10 12.24
N LEU A 253 13.52 -19.75 12.27
CA LEU A 253 13.58 -18.96 13.51
C LEU A 253 12.24 -18.96 14.25
N ALA A 254 11.14 -18.82 13.51
CA ALA A 254 9.79 -19.05 14.00
C ALA A 254 8.84 -19.30 12.82
N VAL A 255 8.08 -20.39 12.89
CA VAL A 255 7.09 -20.71 11.86
C VAL A 255 6.02 -19.62 11.85
N SER A 256 5.82 -18.98 10.70
CA SER A 256 4.79 -17.98 10.50
C SER A 256 4.03 -18.21 9.18
N PRO A 257 2.71 -17.96 9.15
CA PRO A 257 1.90 -18.11 7.95
C PRO A 257 2.29 -17.09 6.87
N TRP A 258 2.89 -15.96 7.27
CA TRP A 258 3.25 -14.86 6.38
C TRP A 258 4.43 -15.22 5.48
N ALA A 259 5.46 -15.85 6.04
CA ALA A 259 6.60 -16.35 5.26
C ALA A 259 6.18 -17.53 4.36
N LEU A 260 5.30 -18.43 4.85
CA LEU A 260 4.72 -19.51 4.05
C LEU A 260 3.94 -18.96 2.85
N ARG A 261 3.12 -17.93 3.04
CA ARG A 261 2.41 -17.24 1.96
C ARG A 261 3.38 -16.67 0.92
N ASN A 262 4.48 -16.04 1.34
CA ASN A 262 5.46 -15.50 0.41
C ASN A 262 6.18 -16.60 -0.39
N LEU A 263 6.51 -17.72 0.26
CA LEU A 263 7.05 -18.91 -0.43
C LEU A 263 6.04 -19.49 -1.42
N ALA A 264 4.75 -19.57 -1.07
CA ALA A 264 3.71 -20.00 -1.99
C ALA A 264 3.64 -19.12 -3.24
N VAL A 265 3.74 -17.80 -3.08
CA VAL A 265 3.83 -16.87 -4.22
C VAL A 265 5.07 -17.12 -5.07
N ALA A 266 6.22 -17.42 -4.44
CA ALA A 266 7.44 -17.73 -5.15
C ALA A 266 7.32 -19.02 -5.97
N GLU A 267 6.82 -20.11 -5.37
CA GLU A 267 6.59 -21.39 -6.05
C GLU A 267 5.59 -21.26 -7.21
N PHE A 268 4.51 -20.50 -7.01
CA PHE A 268 3.52 -20.27 -8.06
C PHE A 268 4.12 -19.54 -9.27
N ARG A 269 5.01 -18.56 -9.05
CA ARG A 269 5.70 -17.86 -10.16
C ARG A 269 6.67 -18.75 -10.92
N CYS A 270 7.13 -19.83 -10.32
CA CYS A 270 7.92 -20.88 -10.98
C CYS A 270 7.05 -21.93 -11.69
N GLY A 271 5.72 -21.85 -11.59
CA GLY A 271 4.78 -22.82 -12.16
C GLY A 271 4.54 -24.05 -11.27
N HIS A 272 5.05 -24.06 -10.04
CA HIS A 272 4.86 -25.14 -9.07
C HIS A 272 3.53 -24.95 -8.32
N VAL A 273 2.42 -25.10 -9.06
CA VAL A 273 1.08 -24.72 -8.58
C VAL A 273 0.63 -25.56 -7.37
N ARG A 274 0.97 -26.85 -7.33
CA ARG A 274 0.57 -27.74 -6.23
C ARG A 274 1.34 -27.44 -4.95
N GLU A 275 2.65 -27.25 -5.06
CA GLU A 275 3.53 -26.87 -3.96
C GLU A 275 3.12 -25.50 -3.39
N ALA A 276 2.76 -24.56 -4.26
CA ALA A 276 2.21 -23.27 -3.86
C ALA A 276 0.87 -23.44 -3.09
N ALA A 277 -0.03 -24.30 -3.58
CA ALA A 277 -1.30 -24.57 -2.93
C ALA A 277 -1.12 -25.20 -1.55
N GLU A 278 -0.20 -26.16 -1.39
CA GLU A 278 0.15 -26.79 -0.12
C GLU A 278 0.66 -25.75 0.90
N LEU A 279 1.62 -24.90 0.49
CA LEU A 279 2.18 -23.85 1.35
C LEU A 279 1.13 -22.84 1.80
N LEU A 280 0.27 -22.37 0.88
CA LEU A 280 -0.75 -21.37 1.19
C LEU A 280 -1.89 -21.96 2.03
N THR A 281 -2.20 -23.24 1.82
CA THR A 281 -3.15 -24.00 2.64
C THR A 281 -2.60 -24.13 4.06
N ALA A 282 -1.35 -24.53 4.24
CA ALA A 282 -0.71 -24.57 5.55
C ALA A 282 -0.77 -23.20 6.27
N ALA A 283 -0.45 -22.11 5.56
CA ALA A 283 -0.57 -20.76 6.11
C ALA A 283 -2.01 -20.44 6.57
N ALA A 284 -3.02 -20.77 5.76
CA ALA A 284 -4.43 -20.53 6.07
C ALA A 284 -4.90 -21.36 7.28
N TRP A 285 -4.48 -22.62 7.40
CA TRP A 285 -4.82 -23.46 8.56
C TRP A 285 -4.22 -22.95 9.86
N SER A 286 -3.00 -22.40 9.82
CA SER A 286 -2.30 -21.82 10.98
C SER A 286 -2.86 -20.46 11.41
N THR A 287 -3.63 -19.74 10.57
CA THR A 287 -4.23 -18.44 10.94
C THR A 287 -5.71 -18.30 10.54
N PRO A 288 -6.62 -19.00 11.23
CA PRO A 288 -8.05 -18.93 10.93
C PRO A 288 -8.66 -17.53 11.11
N ALA A 289 -8.03 -16.68 11.91
CA ALA A 289 -8.45 -15.30 12.13
C ALA A 289 -8.22 -14.37 10.92
N VAL A 290 -7.50 -14.83 9.89
CA VAL A 290 -7.11 -14.04 8.71
C VAL A 290 -7.79 -14.64 7.47
N PRO A 291 -9.06 -14.29 7.20
CA PRO A 291 -9.85 -14.94 6.15
C PRO A 291 -9.27 -14.75 4.75
N ASP A 292 -8.50 -13.68 4.53
CA ASP A 292 -7.88 -13.36 3.24
C ASP A 292 -6.88 -14.43 2.78
N LEU A 293 -6.13 -15.04 3.71
CA LEU A 293 -5.23 -16.16 3.38
C LEU A 293 -6.00 -17.41 2.95
N SER A 294 -7.15 -17.66 3.58
CA SER A 294 -8.01 -18.79 3.21
C SER A 294 -8.64 -18.61 1.83
N VAL A 295 -9.06 -17.38 1.48
CA VAL A 295 -9.56 -17.07 0.13
C VAL A 295 -8.47 -17.29 -0.92
N GLU A 296 -7.26 -16.79 -0.66
CA GLU A 296 -6.12 -16.92 -1.57
C GLU A 296 -5.69 -18.39 -1.74
N ALA A 297 -5.73 -19.18 -0.67
CA ALA A 297 -5.50 -20.63 -0.69
C ALA A 297 -6.56 -21.39 -1.50
N VAL A 298 -7.85 -21.05 -1.35
CA VAL A 298 -8.94 -21.65 -2.14
C VAL A 298 -8.70 -21.45 -3.64
N ASP A 299 -8.31 -20.24 -4.06
CA ASP A 299 -8.04 -19.95 -5.46
C ASP A 299 -6.88 -20.81 -6.02
N LEU A 300 -5.80 -21.00 -5.23
CA LEU A 300 -4.71 -21.89 -5.63
C LEU A 300 -5.09 -23.38 -5.65
N LEU A 301 -5.84 -23.86 -4.64
CA LEU A 301 -6.31 -25.25 -4.60
C LEU A 301 -7.18 -25.56 -5.82
N LEU A 302 -8.06 -24.64 -6.23
CA LEU A 302 -8.84 -24.78 -7.45
C LEU A 302 -7.95 -24.78 -8.71
N ALA A 303 -6.92 -23.94 -8.77
CA ALA A 303 -5.95 -23.94 -9.86
C ALA A 303 -5.12 -25.25 -9.91
N ALA A 304 -4.87 -25.88 -8.76
CA ALA A 304 -4.21 -27.17 -8.63
C ALA A 304 -5.14 -28.38 -8.87
N GLY A 305 -6.44 -28.15 -9.08
CA GLY A 305 -7.44 -29.22 -9.24
C GLY A 305 -7.87 -29.92 -7.93
N GLN A 306 -7.53 -29.35 -6.77
CA GLN A 306 -7.84 -29.87 -5.43
C GLN A 306 -9.18 -29.34 -4.91
N ALA A 307 -10.27 -29.64 -5.61
CA ALA A 307 -11.60 -29.07 -5.32
C ALA A 307 -12.16 -29.47 -3.94
N ASP A 308 -11.93 -30.69 -3.48
CA ASP A 308 -12.41 -31.17 -2.17
C ASP A 308 -11.75 -30.44 -1.00
N GLU A 309 -10.46 -30.17 -1.14
CA GLU A 309 -9.67 -29.42 -0.16
C GLU A 309 -10.06 -27.94 -0.17
N ALA A 310 -10.27 -27.35 -1.35
CA ALA A 310 -10.80 -26.01 -1.51
C ALA A 310 -12.17 -25.85 -0.83
N ALA A 311 -13.08 -26.81 -1.05
CA ALA A 311 -14.40 -26.82 -0.41
C ALA A 311 -14.30 -26.95 1.12
N THR A 312 -13.33 -27.71 1.62
CA THR A 312 -13.08 -27.87 3.05
C THR A 312 -12.59 -26.58 3.69
N LEU A 313 -11.65 -25.89 3.05
CA LEU A 313 -11.14 -24.62 3.54
C LEU A 313 -12.21 -23.52 3.48
N LEU A 314 -13.01 -23.47 2.41
CA LEU A 314 -14.06 -22.47 2.23
C LEU A 314 -15.12 -22.51 3.33
N ARG A 315 -15.47 -23.69 3.87
CA ARG A 315 -16.42 -23.84 4.98
C ARG A 315 -15.97 -23.14 6.28
N ARG A 316 -14.68 -22.80 6.40
CA ARG A 316 -14.12 -22.12 7.58
C ARG A 316 -14.06 -20.61 7.45
N VAL A 317 -14.19 -20.08 6.23
CA VAL A 317 -14.11 -18.63 6.00
C VAL A 317 -15.46 -18.01 6.39
N PRO A 318 -15.53 -17.17 7.43
CA PRO A 318 -16.77 -16.56 7.90
C PRO A 318 -17.52 -15.89 6.75
N GLY A 319 -18.86 -15.95 6.77
CA GLY A 319 -19.78 -15.37 5.78
C GLY A 319 -19.42 -13.94 5.42
#